data_AF-A0A3D0RTQ6-F1
#
_entry.id   AF-A0A3D0RTQ6-F1
#
_cell.length_a   1.000
_cell.length_b   1.000
_cell.length_c   1.000
_cell.angle_alpha   90.00
_cell.angle_beta   90.00
_cell.angle_gamma   90.00
#
_symmetry.space_group_name_H-M   'P 1'
#
loop_
_entity.id
_entity.type
_entity.pdbx_description
1 polymer ?
#
loop_
_entity_poly.entity_id
_entity_poly.type
_entity_poly.pdbx_seq_one_letter_code
_entity_poly.pdbx_strand_id
1 'polypeptide(L)'
;MSEEIQHVIRPRLPWRTDEAMTECGRPAGDGDMTRDEAIAKVKRLGKVRASLSSCMTCWQTASRWPGWDRSPSSVMARYAKGLGFWVGRDPADDSPRARMDIELRAIAALVEAHREEFDAYVEGASAAPSLDAVRRRRARPVRSDYPRPL
;
A
#
# COMPACT_ATOMS: atom_id res chain seq x y z
N MET A 1 8.47 14.92 29.33
CA MET A 1 7.41 14.94 28.30
C MET A 1 7.49 13.61 27.58
N SER A 2 6.47 12.76 27.65
CA SER A 2 6.43 11.55 26.82
C SER A 2 6.33 12.04 25.38
N GLU A 3 7.35 11.80 24.55
CA GLU A 3 7.20 12.01 23.11
C GLU A 3 5.98 11.22 22.64
N GLU A 4 5.07 11.89 21.95
CA GLU A 4 3.89 11.24 21.41
C GLU A 4 4.35 10.19 20.39
N ILE A 5 3.87 8.96 20.55
CA ILE A 5 4.20 7.88 19.64
C ILE A 5 3.67 8.25 18.26
N GLN A 6 4.55 8.28 17.25
CA GLN A 6 4.14 8.57 15.88
C GLN A 6 3.59 7.32 15.19
N HIS A 7 2.51 7.46 14.42
CA HIS A 7 1.92 6.37 13.66
C HIS A 7 2.14 6.54 12.17
N VAL A 8 2.08 5.43 11.43
CA VAL A 8 2.24 5.46 9.97
C VAL A 8 0.86 5.45 9.33
N ILE A 9 0.59 6.44 8.48
CA ILE A 9 -0.62 6.55 7.66
C ILE A 9 -0.64 5.37 6.67
N ARG A 10 -1.75 4.64 6.66
CA ARG A 10 -2.00 3.55 5.71
C ARG A 10 -2.15 4.13 4.30
N PRO A 11 -1.58 3.49 3.26
CA PRO A 11 -1.89 3.85 1.88
C PRO A 11 -3.41 3.84 1.64
N ARG A 12 -3.92 4.92 1.04
CA ARG A 12 -5.35 5.08 0.74
C ARG A 12 -5.68 4.53 -0.63
N LEU A 13 -6.95 4.19 -0.83
CA LEU A 13 -7.51 3.94 -2.15
C LEU A 13 -7.65 5.28 -2.87
N PRO A 14 -7.32 5.37 -4.17
CA PRO A 14 -7.24 6.66 -4.85
C PRO A 14 -8.60 7.36 -5.00
N TRP A 15 -9.71 6.61 -4.94
CA TRP A 15 -11.07 7.18 -4.99
C TRP A 15 -11.64 7.55 -3.61
N ARG A 16 -10.87 7.44 -2.52
CA ARG A 16 -11.32 7.82 -1.17
C ARG A 16 -10.55 9.02 -0.64
N THR A 17 -11.27 10.09 -0.34
CA THR A 17 -10.69 11.38 0.08
C THR A 17 -10.94 11.73 1.54
N ASP A 18 -11.94 11.11 2.16
CA ASP A 18 -12.59 11.50 3.41
C ASP A 18 -11.99 10.84 4.66
N GLU A 19 -11.42 9.63 4.55
CA GLU A 19 -10.88 8.91 5.72
C GLU A 19 -9.40 8.56 5.61
N ALA A 20 -8.65 9.03 6.61
CA ALA A 20 -7.27 8.72 6.83
C ALA A 20 -7.15 7.73 7.98
N MET A 21 -6.63 6.53 7.71
CA MET A 21 -6.37 5.55 8.77
C MET A 21 -4.89 5.28 8.87
N THR A 22 -4.43 4.98 10.07
CA THR A 22 -3.07 4.48 10.31
C THR A 22 -2.99 2.98 10.06
N GLU A 23 -1.76 2.47 9.93
CA GLU A 23 -1.51 1.05 9.75
C GLU A 23 -1.97 0.20 10.94
N CYS A 24 -1.96 0.75 12.15
CA CYS A 24 -2.50 0.08 13.34
C CYS A 24 -4.02 0.18 13.49
N GLY A 25 -4.71 0.92 12.60
CA GLY A 25 -6.17 0.96 12.57
C GLY A 25 -6.82 2.04 13.42
N ARG A 26 -6.07 3.03 13.92
CA ARG A 26 -6.66 4.28 14.44
C ARG A 26 -6.87 5.31 13.33
N PRO A 27 -7.83 6.24 13.45
CA PRO A 27 -7.88 7.44 12.61
C PRO A 27 -6.52 8.15 12.63
N ALA A 28 -6.10 8.65 11.47
CA ALA A 28 -4.89 9.44 11.38
C ALA A 28 -5.13 10.83 11.98
N GLY A 29 -4.16 11.33 12.72
CA GLY A 29 -4.20 12.66 13.33
C GLY A 29 -2.94 13.46 13.04
N ASP A 30 -2.87 14.64 13.66
CA ASP A 30 -1.70 15.50 13.56
C ASP A 30 -0.47 14.79 14.17
N GLY A 31 0.66 14.83 13.48
CA GLY A 31 1.90 14.17 13.90
C GLY A 31 2.08 12.73 13.40
N ASP A 32 1.08 12.15 12.74
CA ASP A 32 1.23 10.90 11.99
C ASP A 32 2.05 11.12 10.72
N MET A 33 2.81 10.10 10.34
CA MET A 33 3.74 10.15 9.23
C MET A 33 3.28 9.25 8.08
N THR A 34 3.51 9.68 6.85
CA THR A 34 3.45 8.83 5.68
C THR A 34 4.49 7.71 5.76
N ARG A 35 4.33 6.71 4.89
CA ARG A 35 5.32 5.64 4.75
C ARG A 35 6.71 6.18 4.40
N ASP A 36 6.78 7.14 3.48
CA ASP A 36 8.06 7.66 3.00
C ASP A 36 8.77 8.46 4.09
N GLU A 37 8.01 9.20 4.90
CA GLU A 37 8.52 9.84 6.11
C GLU A 37 9.00 8.82 7.15
N ALA A 38 8.28 7.70 7.34
CA ALA A 38 8.74 6.62 8.20
C ALA A 38 10.07 6.02 7.70
N ILE A 39 10.20 5.78 6.40
CA ILE A 39 11.44 5.31 5.76
C ILE A 39 12.56 6.32 5.95
N ALA A 40 12.29 7.62 5.74
CA ALA A 40 13.25 8.69 5.95
C ALA A 40 13.70 8.79 7.42
N LYS A 41 12.78 8.62 8.37
CA LYS A 41 13.07 8.56 9.81
C LYS A 41 14.02 7.40 10.14
N VAL A 42 13.79 6.20 9.56
CA VAL A 42 14.69 5.05 9.73
C VAL A 42 16.09 5.36 9.20
N LYS A 43 16.17 5.95 8.00
CA LYS A 43 17.45 6.30 7.36
C LYS A 43 18.23 7.31 8.18
N ARG A 44 17.55 8.30 8.77
CA ARG A 44 18.15 9.37 9.57
C ARG A 44 18.61 8.90 10.96
N LEU A 45 17.77 8.14 11.67
CA LEU A 45 17.99 7.82 13.09
C LEU A 45 18.58 6.42 13.32
N GLY A 46 18.48 5.53 12.33
CA GLY A 46 18.68 4.10 12.51
C GLY A 46 17.46 3.42 13.14
N LYS A 47 17.37 2.09 12.98
CA LYS A 47 16.19 1.30 13.40
C LYS A 47 15.87 1.43 14.90
N VAL A 48 16.90 1.36 15.75
CA VAL A 48 16.74 1.36 17.22
C VAL A 48 16.19 2.70 17.72
N ARG A 49 16.78 3.83 17.30
CA ARG A 49 16.30 5.15 17.74
C ARG A 49 14.95 5.49 17.14
N ALA A 50 14.71 5.12 15.88
CA ALA A 50 13.41 5.35 15.25
C ALA A 50 12.27 4.55 15.91
N SER A 51 12.53 3.36 16.46
CA SER A 51 11.49 2.57 17.15
C SER A 51 11.07 3.13 18.49
N LEU A 52 11.90 3.94 19.16
CA LEU A 52 11.57 4.53 20.47
C LEU A 52 10.41 5.54 20.39
N SER A 53 10.19 6.14 19.22
CA SER A 53 9.14 7.14 18.98
C SER A 53 8.19 6.75 17.84
N SER A 54 8.05 5.46 17.54
CA SER A 54 7.14 4.97 16.49
C SER A 54 6.29 3.81 16.98
N CYS A 55 5.01 3.79 16.59
CA CYS A 55 4.13 2.67 16.89
C CYS A 55 4.69 1.38 16.26
N MET A 56 5.01 0.38 17.09
CA MET A 56 5.61 -0.88 16.63
C MET A 56 4.74 -1.61 15.60
N THR A 57 3.41 -1.60 15.78
CA THR A 57 2.46 -2.19 14.83
C THR A 57 2.51 -1.47 13.48
N CYS A 58 2.55 -0.13 13.50
CA CYS A 58 2.68 0.66 12.27
C CYS A 58 4.01 0.39 11.59
N TRP A 59 5.12 0.34 12.34
CA TRP A 59 6.45 0.05 11.80
C TRP A 59 6.54 -1.30 11.09
N GLN A 60 6.06 -2.37 11.76
CA GLN A 60 6.07 -3.72 11.20
C GLN A 60 5.19 -3.82 9.96
N THR A 61 4.01 -3.19 10.00
CA THR A 61 3.02 -3.27 8.92
C THR A 61 3.44 -2.42 7.72
N ALA A 62 3.86 -1.18 7.96
CA ALA A 62 4.42 -0.29 6.96
C ALA A 62 5.76 -0.79 6.40
N SER A 63 6.40 -1.80 6.97
CA SER A 63 7.55 -2.43 6.29
C SER A 63 7.10 -3.45 5.23
N ARG A 64 5.90 -4.02 5.36
CA ARG A 64 5.39 -5.14 4.55
C ARG A 64 4.60 -4.72 3.31
N TRP A 65 3.76 -3.68 3.43
CA TRP A 65 2.77 -3.35 2.41
C TRP A 65 3.17 -2.13 1.57
N PRO A 66 3.62 -2.26 0.31
CA PRO A 66 3.98 -1.10 -0.52
C PRO A 66 2.80 -0.12 -0.74
N GLY A 67 3.12 1.12 -1.15
CA GLY A 67 2.11 2.12 -1.53
C GLY A 67 1.44 1.83 -2.89
N TRP A 68 0.40 2.62 -3.20
CA TRP A 68 -0.46 2.42 -4.38
C TRP A 68 0.33 2.36 -5.67
N ASP A 69 1.17 3.37 -5.94
CA ASP A 69 1.93 3.48 -7.19
C ASP A 69 2.90 2.32 -7.43
N ARG A 70 3.32 1.65 -6.36
CA ARG A 70 4.22 0.49 -6.45
C ARG A 70 3.46 -0.82 -6.61
N SER A 71 2.30 -0.97 -5.96
CA SER A 71 1.50 -2.19 -6.03
C SER A 71 0.06 -1.93 -5.57
N PRO A 72 -0.84 -1.55 -6.50
CA PRO A 72 -2.25 -1.34 -6.19
C PRO A 72 -2.90 -2.59 -5.57
N SER A 73 -2.53 -3.78 -6.06
CA SER A 73 -3.03 -5.06 -5.54
C SER A 73 -2.65 -5.30 -4.08
N SER A 74 -1.46 -4.88 -3.65
CA SER A 74 -1.04 -5.00 -2.24
C SER A 74 -1.80 -4.03 -1.33
N VAL A 75 -2.08 -2.81 -1.80
CA VAL A 75 -2.92 -1.86 -1.06
C VAL A 75 -4.34 -2.39 -0.92
N MET A 76 -4.92 -2.91 -2.00
CA MET A 76 -6.24 -3.57 -1.98
C MET A 76 -6.27 -4.74 -1.00
N ALA A 77 -5.27 -5.62 -1.03
CA ALA A 77 -5.18 -6.74 -0.09
C ALA A 77 -5.06 -6.29 1.38
N ARG A 78 -4.27 -5.24 1.66
CA ARG A 78 -4.17 -4.65 3.00
C ARG A 78 -5.50 -4.10 3.49
N TYR A 79 -6.23 -3.43 2.59
CA TYR A 79 -7.54 -2.86 2.89
C TYR A 79 -8.57 -3.97 3.14
N ALA A 80 -8.68 -4.94 2.22
CA ALA A 80 -9.56 -6.10 2.35
C ALA A 80 -9.28 -6.92 3.62
N LYS A 81 -8.01 -7.07 4.02
CA LYS A 81 -7.66 -7.71 5.30
C LYS A 81 -8.29 -7.00 6.51
N GLY A 82 -8.42 -5.68 6.46
CA GLY A 82 -9.12 -4.92 7.50
C GLY A 82 -10.63 -5.14 7.52
N LEU A 83 -11.21 -5.56 6.39
CA LEU A 83 -12.65 -5.83 6.25
C LEU A 83 -13.06 -7.20 6.81
N GLY A 84 -12.12 -8.12 7.03
CA GLY A 84 -12.40 -9.47 7.52
C GLY A 84 -13.19 -9.52 8.83
N PHE A 85 -13.02 -8.53 9.71
CA PHE A 85 -13.79 -8.39 10.96
C PHE A 85 -15.29 -8.13 10.75
N TRP A 86 -15.68 -7.63 9.58
CA TRP A 86 -17.04 -7.23 9.23
C TRP A 86 -17.77 -8.29 8.38
N VAL A 87 -17.11 -9.42 8.10
CA VAL A 87 -17.73 -10.53 7.37
C VAL A 87 -18.80 -11.18 8.27
N GLY A 88 -20.00 -11.39 7.74
CA GLY A 88 -21.13 -11.98 8.48
C GLY A 88 -21.91 -11.02 9.37
N ARG A 89 -21.53 -9.74 9.43
CA ARG A 89 -22.37 -8.68 10.03
C ARG A 89 -23.45 -8.22 9.05
N ASP A 90 -24.56 -7.72 9.59
CA ASP A 90 -25.73 -7.27 8.83
C ASP A 90 -25.35 -6.22 7.78
N PRO A 91 -25.74 -6.39 6.49
CA PRO A 91 -25.50 -5.43 5.42
C PRO A 91 -26.18 -4.07 5.59
N ALA A 92 -27.17 -3.94 6.47
CA ALA A 92 -27.85 -2.66 6.75
C ALA A 92 -26.96 -1.64 7.49
N ASP A 93 -25.77 -2.07 7.91
CA ASP A 93 -24.82 -1.27 8.67
C ASP A 93 -23.95 -0.43 7.71
N ASP A 94 -23.74 0.86 8.03
CA ASP A 94 -22.81 1.81 7.35
C ASP A 94 -21.34 1.42 7.59
N SER A 95 -21.07 0.12 7.45
CA SER A 95 -19.81 -0.51 7.78
C SER A 95 -18.79 -0.24 6.68
N PRO A 96 -17.49 -0.23 7.01
CA PRO A 96 -16.42 -0.12 6.01
C PRO A 96 -16.50 -1.18 4.90
N ARG A 97 -17.11 -2.33 5.19
CA ARG A 97 -17.36 -3.40 4.22
C ARG A 97 -18.51 -3.06 3.27
N ALA A 98 -19.67 -2.66 3.78
CA ALA A 98 -20.81 -2.27 2.95
C ALA A 98 -20.43 -1.14 1.99
N ARG A 99 -19.72 -0.13 2.49
CA ARG A 99 -19.15 0.95 1.67
C ARG A 99 -18.23 0.43 0.57
N MET A 100 -17.30 -0.46 0.89
CA MET A 100 -16.43 -1.07 -0.12
C MET A 100 -17.22 -1.84 -1.18
N ASP A 101 -18.22 -2.62 -0.79
CA ASP A 101 -19.03 -3.41 -1.74
C ASP A 101 -19.80 -2.48 -2.71
N ILE A 102 -20.31 -1.35 -2.22
CA ILE A 102 -20.95 -0.31 -3.06
C ILE A 102 -19.93 0.31 -4.03
N GLU A 103 -18.77 0.72 -3.54
CA GLU A 103 -17.71 1.31 -4.36
C GLU A 103 -17.25 0.37 -5.46
N LEU A 104 -17.03 -0.92 -5.16
CA LEU A 104 -16.61 -1.91 -6.16
C LEU A 104 -17.67 -2.15 -7.22
N ARG A 105 -18.95 -2.16 -6.84
CA ARG A 105 -20.07 -2.24 -7.81
C ARG A 105 -20.14 -0.99 -8.69
N ALA A 106 -19.94 0.19 -8.11
CA ALA A 106 -19.91 1.44 -8.87
C ALA A 106 -18.74 1.46 -9.87
N ILE A 107 -17.54 1.03 -9.45
CA ILE A 107 -16.38 0.90 -10.34
C ILE A 107 -16.69 -0.10 -11.46
N ALA A 108 -17.28 -1.25 -11.15
CA ALA A 108 -17.66 -2.23 -12.18
C ALA A 108 -18.67 -1.65 -13.18
N ALA A 109 -19.69 -0.92 -12.71
CA ALA A 109 -20.67 -0.27 -13.57
C ALA A 109 -20.05 0.83 -14.44
N LEU A 110 -19.13 1.62 -13.91
CA LEU A 110 -18.39 2.63 -14.68
C LEU A 110 -17.51 1.98 -15.76
N VAL A 111 -16.83 0.89 -15.40
CA VAL A 111 -16.01 0.12 -16.35
C VAL A 111 -16.86 -0.48 -17.47
N GLU A 112 -18.06 -0.97 -17.17
CA GLU A 112 -18.99 -1.50 -18.17
C GLU A 112 -19.50 -0.38 -19.10
N ALA A 113 -19.91 0.76 -18.53
CA ALA A 113 -20.39 1.90 -19.30
C ALA A 113 -19.32 2.53 -20.22
N HIS A 114 -18.05 2.38 -19.85
CA HIS A 114 -16.89 2.92 -20.57
C HIS A 114 -15.91 1.80 -20.97
N ARG A 115 -16.44 0.66 -21.44
CA ARG A 115 -15.69 -0.57 -21.73
C ARG A 115 -14.48 -0.34 -22.64
N GLU A 116 -14.71 0.32 -23.79
CA GLU A 116 -13.67 0.62 -24.79
C GLU A 116 -12.55 1.50 -24.22
N GLU A 117 -12.89 2.53 -23.45
CA GLU A 117 -11.91 3.45 -22.86
C GLU A 117 -11.03 2.72 -21.84
N PHE A 118 -11.60 1.89 -20.98
CA PHE A 118 -10.81 1.11 -20.05
C PHE A 118 -9.93 0.08 -20.76
N ASP A 119 -10.42 -0.57 -21.82
CA ASP A 119 -9.61 -1.54 -22.56
C ASP A 119 -8.40 -0.84 -23.20
N ALA A 120 -8.60 0.36 -23.75
CA ALA A 120 -7.50 1.20 -24.24
C ALA A 120 -6.49 1.57 -23.14
N TYR A 121 -6.95 1.91 -21.93
CA TYR A 121 -6.04 2.15 -20.79
C TYR A 121 -5.27 0.90 -20.36
N VAL A 122 -5.92 -0.27 -20.35
CA VAL A 122 -5.27 -1.55 -19.99
C VAL A 122 -4.22 -1.93 -21.03
N GLU A 123 -4.56 -1.84 -22.32
CA GLU A 123 -3.63 -2.09 -23.42
C GLU A 123 -2.44 -1.13 -23.34
N GLY A 124 -2.69 0.17 -23.20
CA GLY A 124 -1.65 1.18 -23.06
C GLY A 124 -0.74 0.94 -21.85
N ALA A 125 -1.30 0.56 -20.70
CA ALA A 125 -0.52 0.24 -19.50
C ALA A 125 0.32 -1.03 -19.66
N SER A 126 -0.18 -2.03 -20.39
CA SER A 126 0.52 -3.29 -20.66
C SER A 126 1.64 -3.15 -21.71
N ALA A 127 1.47 -2.23 -22.67
CA ALA A 127 2.42 -1.95 -23.73
C ALA A 127 3.63 -1.13 -23.25
N ALA A 128 3.48 -0.38 -22.15
CA ALA A 128 4.57 0.38 -21.55
C ALA A 128 5.61 -0.58 -20.92
N PRO A 129 6.88 -0.60 -21.39
CA PRO A 129 7.88 -1.48 -20.81
C PRO A 129 8.13 -1.12 -19.34
N SER A 130 7.96 -2.10 -18.46
CA SER A 130 8.29 -1.95 -17.04
C SER A 130 9.76 -1.56 -16.88
N LEU A 131 10.03 -0.31 -16.53
CA LEU A 131 11.38 0.20 -16.27
C LEU A 131 12.07 -0.59 -15.15
N ASP A 132 11.30 -1.12 -14.21
CA ASP A 132 11.77 -2.03 -13.16
C ASP A 132 12.19 -3.40 -13.70
N ALA A 133 11.48 -3.95 -14.69
CA ALA A 133 11.90 -5.18 -15.38
C ALA A 133 13.20 -4.95 -16.17
N VAL A 134 13.35 -3.80 -16.81
CA VAL A 134 14.59 -3.40 -17.53
C VAL A 134 15.76 -3.27 -16.53
N ARG A 135 15.54 -2.62 -15.38
CA ARG A 135 16.56 -2.50 -14.32
C ARG A 135 16.95 -3.85 -13.74
N ARG A 136 16.01 -4.76 -13.48
CA ARG A 136 16.31 -6.12 -13.00
C ARG A 136 17.07 -6.96 -14.02
N ARG A 137 16.79 -6.80 -15.32
CA ARG A 137 17.59 -7.42 -16.39
C ARG A 137 19.03 -6.93 -16.38
N ARG A 138 19.26 -5.63 -16.17
CA ARG A 138 20.62 -5.06 -16.04
C ARG A 138 21.33 -5.49 -14.75
N ALA A 139 20.60 -5.67 -13.65
CA ALA A 139 21.15 -6.03 -12.34
C ALA A 139 21.42 -7.54 -12.17
N ARG A 140 20.99 -8.39 -13.11
CA ARG A 140 21.31 -9.82 -13.09
C ARG A 140 22.78 -9.97 -13.48
N PRO A 141 23.68 -10.42 -12.59
CA PRO A 141 25.07 -10.64 -12.96
C PRO A 141 25.10 -11.73 -14.03
N VAL A 142 25.79 -11.47 -15.14
CA VAL A 142 26.21 -12.54 -16.05
C VAL A 142 27.03 -13.50 -15.19
N ARG A 143 26.59 -14.77 -15.09
CA ARG A 143 27.38 -15.80 -14.41
C ARG A 143 28.76 -15.78 -15.05
N SER A 144 29.77 -15.45 -14.25
CA SER A 144 31.15 -15.47 -14.69
C SER A 144 31.59 -16.93 -14.74
N ASP A 145 31.75 -17.48 -15.93
CA ASP A 145 32.31 -18.81 -16.18
C ASP A 145 33.84 -18.79 -15.97
N TYR A 146 34.30 -18.49 -14.76
CA TYR A 146 35.70 -18.76 -14.40
C TYR A 146 35.81 -20.13 -13.73
N PRO A 147 36.63 -21.05 -14.28
CA PRO A 147 36.90 -22.31 -13.61
C PRO A 147 37.65 -22.05 -12.30
N ARG A 148 37.20 -22.68 -11.22
CA ARG A 148 37.92 -22.67 -9.93
C ARG A 148 39.24 -23.45 -10.08
N PRO A 149 40.38 -22.94 -9.60
CA PRO A 149 41.57 -23.75 -9.45
C PRO A 149 41.35 -24.83 -8.38
N LEU A 150 41.93 -26.00 -8.65
CA LEU A 150 41.86 -27.22 -7.84
C LEU A 150 42.45 -27.06 -6.45
#